data_AF-A0A965FPJ6-F1
#
_entry.id   AF-A0A965FPJ6-F1
#
_cell.length_a   1.000
_cell.length_b   1.000
_cell.length_c   1.000
_cell.angle_alpha   90.00
_cell.angle_beta   90.00
_cell.angle_gamma   90.00
#
_symmetry.space_group_name_H-M   'P 1'
#
loop_
_entity.id
_entity.type
_entity.pdbx_description
1 polymer ?
#
loop_
_entity_poly.entity_id
_entity_poly.type
_entity_poly.pdbx_seq_one_letter_code
_entity_poly.pdbx_strand_id
1 'polypeptide(L)'
;MPHKMTFGWEEWVSLPSLGLPAIKAKIDTGARTSALHAFDIEPFGTADNPHVRFMVQPVPERPDLVIACSAPVIDRREVTSSNGESEMRYVIETSFEVGGKSWPIEITLTNRAGMQSHMLVGRQALLDGITVSATDRFCQPELSYDAYLSGEVMRKIAPPRALRIAVLSREDNYSTRRLIDEGTKRGHVVEVIDTTRCYMEINALSPEVYYDGKRLPRYDAVIPRIGTSVTQYGTAVIRQFETIGTYCVNGSNGIAASRDKLQAHQLMALHKIGMPHTAFAASPKDTDSLISLVGSAPIIIKLMESTQGKGVVLAETKKAAQSVISAFRGLKANFLVQDFVKEANGEDIRCLVIDNRVVASIKRTAAAGDFRSNLHQGGTAKSVRITKAERDTALRAAKAFGLKLAGVDLLRSKDGPKVLEVNSSPGFEGIEAATRKNIVATLFDHIETKLRPAPMRKRSKGR
;
A
#
# COMPACT_ATOMS: atom_id res chain seq x y z
N MET A 1 -18.22 -8.67 -46.08
CA MET A 1 -17.44 -7.52 -46.59
C MET A 1 -16.71 -6.89 -45.42
N PRO A 2 -15.41 -6.55 -45.51
CA PRO A 2 -14.78 -5.79 -44.44
C PRO A 2 -15.55 -4.47 -44.30
N HIS A 3 -16.04 -4.17 -43.09
CA HIS A 3 -16.71 -2.91 -42.80
C HIS A 3 -15.72 -1.77 -43.04
N LYS A 4 -15.83 -1.12 -44.21
CA LYS A 4 -15.17 0.16 -44.51
C LYS A 4 -15.57 1.16 -43.45
N MET A 5 -14.58 1.75 -42.79
CA MET A 5 -14.77 2.75 -41.76
C MET A 5 -14.19 4.06 -42.29
N THR A 6 -14.95 5.15 -42.19
CA THR A 6 -14.49 6.47 -42.63
C THR A 6 -14.17 7.31 -41.41
N PHE A 7 -12.96 7.84 -41.34
CA PHE A 7 -12.59 8.88 -40.37
C PHE A 7 -12.65 10.24 -41.04
N GLY A 8 -13.04 11.27 -40.31
CA GLY A 8 -12.78 12.66 -40.64
C GLY A 8 -11.33 13.05 -40.31
N TRP A 9 -10.97 14.31 -40.55
CA TRP A 9 -9.66 14.84 -40.16
C TRP A 9 -9.52 14.99 -38.64
N GLU A 10 -10.64 14.98 -37.92
CA GLU A 10 -10.72 14.91 -36.46
C GLU A 10 -11.77 13.89 -36.03
N GLU A 11 -11.44 13.06 -35.05
CA GLU A 11 -12.32 12.02 -34.52
C GLU A 11 -12.34 12.01 -32.99
N TRP A 12 -13.46 11.52 -32.45
CA TRP A 12 -13.56 11.13 -31.05
C TRP A 12 -13.03 9.71 -30.88
N VAL A 13 -12.12 9.53 -29.92
CA VAL A 13 -11.51 8.23 -29.62
C VAL A 13 -11.42 8.02 -28.12
N SER A 14 -11.29 6.76 -27.69
CA SER A 14 -10.96 6.41 -26.30
C SER A 14 -9.64 5.65 -26.23
N LEU A 15 -8.90 5.88 -25.15
CA LEU A 15 -7.71 5.12 -24.77
C LEU A 15 -7.97 4.50 -23.38
N PRO A 16 -8.79 3.44 -23.28
CA PRO A 16 -9.21 2.86 -22.00
C PRO A 16 -8.03 2.39 -21.15
N SER A 17 -6.95 1.87 -21.76
CA SER A 17 -5.73 1.46 -21.05
C SER A 17 -4.94 2.62 -20.42
N LEU A 18 -5.33 3.87 -20.68
CA LEU A 18 -4.81 5.06 -20.02
C LEU A 18 -5.86 5.79 -19.18
N GLY A 19 -7.07 5.23 -19.05
CA GLY A 19 -8.16 5.89 -18.33
C GLY A 19 -8.69 7.12 -19.05
N LEU A 20 -8.59 7.16 -20.38
CA LEU A 20 -9.04 8.27 -21.22
C LEU A 20 -10.30 7.84 -21.98
N PRO A 21 -11.51 8.00 -21.40
CA PRO A 21 -12.76 7.60 -22.04
C PRO A 21 -13.15 8.43 -23.27
N ALA A 22 -12.61 9.64 -23.42
CA ALA A 22 -12.95 10.52 -24.55
C ALA A 22 -11.83 11.53 -24.82
N ILE A 23 -11.20 11.46 -25.98
CA ILE A 23 -10.25 12.48 -26.43
C ILE A 23 -10.50 12.76 -27.90
N LYS A 24 -10.38 14.04 -28.29
CA LYS A 24 -10.38 14.41 -29.70
C LYS A 24 -8.99 14.20 -30.26
N ALA A 25 -8.92 13.49 -31.38
CA ALA A 25 -7.68 13.20 -32.06
C ALA A 25 -7.72 13.72 -33.49
N LYS A 26 -6.68 14.44 -33.88
CA LYS A 26 -6.46 14.81 -35.27
C LYS A 26 -5.87 13.62 -36.02
N ILE A 27 -6.50 13.22 -37.11
CA ILE A 27 -6.03 12.16 -38.00
C ILE A 27 -5.01 12.78 -38.96
N ASP A 28 -3.77 12.30 -38.91
CA ASP A 28 -2.66 12.84 -39.69
C ASP A 28 -1.95 11.70 -40.44
N THR A 29 -2.34 11.49 -41.69
CA THR A 29 -1.75 10.46 -42.54
C THR A 29 -0.31 10.76 -42.94
N GLY A 30 0.16 12.01 -42.78
CA GLY A 30 1.55 12.39 -42.99
C GLY A 30 2.46 11.95 -41.83
N ALA A 31 1.92 11.90 -40.62
CA ALA A 31 2.61 11.38 -39.45
C ALA A 31 2.71 9.84 -39.52
N ARG A 32 3.93 9.30 -39.34
CA ARG A 32 4.13 7.84 -39.27
C ARG A 32 3.50 7.27 -37.99
N THR A 33 3.89 7.86 -36.86
CA THR A 33 3.55 7.42 -35.50
C THR A 33 2.54 8.37 -34.86
N SER A 34 1.64 7.83 -34.05
CA SER A 34 0.71 8.61 -33.24
C SER A 34 1.44 9.33 -32.10
N ALA A 35 0.87 10.43 -31.62
CA ALA A 35 1.44 11.22 -30.52
C ALA A 35 0.35 11.64 -29.54
N LEU A 36 0.64 11.54 -28.24
CA LEU A 36 -0.24 11.95 -27.17
C LEU A 36 0.42 13.07 -26.36
N HIS A 37 -0.37 14.10 -26.04
CA HIS A 37 0.03 15.13 -25.09
C HIS A 37 0.28 14.49 -23.73
N ALA A 38 1.52 14.59 -23.28
CA ALA A 38 1.96 14.18 -21.96
C ALA A 38 2.89 15.23 -21.35
N PHE A 39 2.83 15.40 -20.04
CA PHE A 39 3.76 16.21 -19.26
C PHE A 39 4.15 15.46 -17.98
N ASP A 40 5.15 15.97 -17.25
CA ASP A 40 5.77 15.27 -16.11
C ASP A 40 6.15 13.82 -16.45
N ILE A 41 6.75 13.64 -17.64
CA ILE A 41 7.14 12.33 -18.16
C ILE A 41 8.38 11.86 -17.39
N GLU A 42 8.21 10.83 -16.56
CA GLU A 42 9.26 10.30 -15.70
C GLU A 42 9.41 8.78 -15.93
N PRO A 43 10.57 8.31 -16.41
CA PRO A 43 10.84 6.88 -16.51
C PRO A 43 11.08 6.27 -15.12
N PHE A 44 10.67 5.01 -14.94
CA PHE A 44 10.97 4.21 -13.75
C PHE A 44 11.03 2.72 -14.11
N GLY A 45 11.42 1.87 -13.17
CA GLY A 45 11.61 0.44 -13.46
C GLY A 45 13.06 0.07 -13.77
N THR A 46 13.28 -1.23 -13.96
CA THR A 46 14.57 -1.79 -14.34
C THR A 46 14.73 -1.79 -15.86
N ALA A 47 15.93 -2.07 -16.36
CA ALA A 47 16.17 -2.21 -17.80
C ALA A 47 15.31 -3.32 -18.44
N ASP A 48 15.05 -4.40 -17.69
CA ASP A 48 14.23 -5.54 -18.14
C ASP A 48 12.73 -5.31 -17.98
N ASN A 49 12.33 -4.27 -17.25
CA ASN A 49 10.93 -3.92 -17.02
C ASN A 49 10.72 -2.40 -17.00
N PRO A 50 11.06 -1.69 -18.10
CA PRO A 50 11.05 -0.25 -18.14
C PRO A 50 9.62 0.28 -18.19
N HIS A 51 9.34 1.29 -17.40
CA HIS A 51 8.05 1.95 -17.31
C HIS A 51 8.21 3.46 -17.44
N VAL A 52 7.12 4.13 -17.76
CA VAL A 52 7.03 5.59 -17.75
C VAL A 52 5.74 6.00 -17.08
N ARG A 53 5.80 7.00 -16.19
CA ARG A 53 4.63 7.70 -15.65
C ARG A 53 4.58 9.09 -16.23
N PHE A 54 3.36 9.58 -16.44
CA PHE A 54 3.12 10.86 -17.08
C PHE A 54 1.71 11.35 -16.75
N MET A 55 1.48 12.63 -16.99
CA MET A 55 0.19 13.27 -16.83
C MET A 55 -0.39 13.61 -18.20
N VAL A 56 -1.70 13.45 -18.35
CA VAL A 56 -2.43 13.80 -19.57
C VAL A 56 -3.51 14.82 -19.25
N GLN A 57 -3.55 15.91 -20.01
CA GLN A 57 -4.70 16.81 -20.07
C GLN A 57 -5.52 16.44 -21.31
N PRO A 58 -6.64 15.69 -21.19
CA PRO A 58 -7.39 15.24 -22.35
C PRO A 58 -8.20 16.34 -23.05
N VAL A 59 -8.40 17.48 -22.36
CA VAL A 59 -9.23 18.59 -22.84
C VAL A 59 -8.38 19.87 -22.81
N PRO A 60 -7.99 20.41 -23.97
CA PRO A 60 -7.17 21.63 -24.05
C PRO A 60 -7.74 22.81 -23.25
N GLU A 61 -9.06 22.98 -23.24
CA GLU A 61 -9.75 24.08 -22.56
C GLU A 61 -9.90 23.87 -21.04
N ARG A 62 -9.47 22.72 -20.51
CA ARG A 62 -9.59 22.35 -19.09
C ARG A 62 -8.24 21.86 -18.54
N PRO A 63 -7.27 22.77 -18.33
CA PRO A 63 -5.96 22.41 -17.78
C PRO A 63 -6.04 21.86 -16.35
N ASP A 64 -7.15 22.07 -15.65
CA ASP A 64 -7.45 21.50 -14.35
C ASP A 64 -7.82 20.00 -14.40
N LEU A 65 -8.20 19.48 -15.57
CA LEU A 65 -8.47 18.07 -15.80
C LEU A 65 -7.18 17.33 -16.16
N VAL A 66 -6.58 16.71 -15.14
CA VAL A 66 -5.34 15.94 -15.29
C VAL A 66 -5.58 14.47 -14.96
N ILE A 67 -5.19 13.59 -15.87
CA ILE A 67 -5.24 12.14 -15.71
C ILE A 67 -3.81 11.62 -15.51
N ALA A 68 -3.57 10.97 -14.37
CA ALA A 68 -2.28 10.36 -14.08
C ALA A 68 -2.21 8.96 -14.73
N CYS A 69 -1.23 8.78 -15.59
CA CYS A 69 -1.04 7.59 -16.41
C CYS A 69 0.32 6.95 -16.13
N SER A 70 0.42 5.66 -16.44
CA SER A 70 1.69 4.95 -16.52
C SER A 70 1.56 3.77 -17.46
N ALA A 71 2.62 3.42 -18.16
CA ALA A 71 2.65 2.24 -19.02
C ALA A 71 4.07 1.66 -19.12
N PRO A 72 4.20 0.37 -19.50
CA PRO A 72 5.47 -0.18 -19.95
C PRO A 72 6.01 0.61 -21.14
N VAL A 73 7.32 0.83 -21.17
CA VAL A 73 8.02 1.42 -22.32
C VAL A 73 8.39 0.28 -23.26
N ILE A 74 7.90 0.35 -24.49
CA ILE A 74 8.24 -0.66 -25.52
C ILE A 74 9.40 -0.20 -26.41
N ASP A 75 9.63 1.11 -26.52
CA ASP A 75 10.69 1.68 -27.36
C ASP A 75 11.00 3.14 -26.97
N ARG A 76 12.12 3.67 -27.46
CA ARG A 76 12.43 5.10 -27.52
C ARG A 76 12.80 5.49 -28.94
N ARG A 77 12.07 6.43 -29.52
CA ARG A 77 12.25 6.83 -30.92
C ARG A 77 12.56 8.30 -31.04
N GLU A 78 13.50 8.63 -31.93
CA GLU A 78 13.69 9.99 -32.40
C GLU A 78 12.53 10.34 -33.35
N VAL A 79 11.86 11.46 -33.06
CA VAL A 79 10.74 11.95 -33.86
C VAL A 79 11.01 13.40 -34.24
N THR A 80 11.08 13.66 -35.54
CA THR A 80 11.24 15.00 -36.11
C THR A 80 9.86 15.61 -36.38
N SER A 81 9.62 16.81 -35.84
CA SER A 81 8.41 17.58 -36.09
C SER A 81 8.42 18.20 -37.50
N SER A 82 7.25 18.66 -37.95
CA SER A 82 7.13 19.46 -39.19
C SER A 82 8.00 20.71 -39.20
N ASN A 83 8.42 21.17 -38.03
CA ASN A 83 9.22 22.37 -37.84
C ASN A 83 10.73 22.08 -37.87
N GLY A 84 11.13 20.82 -38.11
CA GLY A 84 12.52 20.38 -38.21
C GLY A 84 13.18 20.02 -36.87
N GLU A 85 12.49 20.21 -35.74
CA GLU A 85 13.01 19.85 -34.41
C GLU A 85 12.85 18.35 -34.15
N SER A 86 13.93 17.68 -33.77
CA SER A 86 13.95 16.26 -33.37
C SER A 86 13.91 16.10 -31.85
N GLU A 87 13.13 15.13 -31.38
CA GLU A 87 12.96 14.80 -29.96
C GLU A 87 12.98 13.28 -29.75
N MET A 88 13.73 12.81 -28.73
CA MET A 88 13.69 11.41 -28.31
C MET A 88 12.49 11.14 -27.40
N ARG A 89 11.48 10.44 -27.91
CA ARG A 89 10.21 10.19 -27.23
C ARG A 89 10.09 8.75 -26.74
N TYR A 90 9.48 8.58 -25.57
CA TYR A 90 9.04 7.27 -25.10
C TYR A 90 7.87 6.78 -25.95
N VAL A 91 7.90 5.49 -26.30
CA VAL A 91 6.83 4.80 -27.01
C VAL A 91 6.16 3.83 -26.05
N ILE A 92 4.83 3.89 -26.01
CA ILE A 92 4.01 2.96 -25.24
C ILE A 92 2.96 2.33 -26.16
N GLU A 93 2.52 1.13 -25.81
CA GLU A 93 1.36 0.49 -26.43
C GLU A 93 0.10 0.80 -25.63
N THR A 94 -1.01 1.08 -26.31
CA THR A 94 -2.31 1.29 -25.67
C THR A 94 -3.45 0.78 -26.54
N SER A 95 -4.57 0.41 -25.92
CA SER A 95 -5.78 0.06 -26.65
C SER A 95 -6.43 1.33 -27.18
N PHE A 96 -6.71 1.38 -28.48
CA PHE A 96 -7.40 2.47 -29.16
C PHE A 96 -8.79 2.01 -29.56
N GLU A 97 -9.83 2.74 -29.13
CA GLU A 97 -11.21 2.44 -29.51
C GLU A 97 -11.90 3.61 -30.20
N VAL A 98 -12.65 3.26 -31.24
CA VAL A 98 -13.46 4.20 -32.03
C VAL A 98 -14.49 3.41 -32.82
N GLY A 99 -15.72 3.93 -32.91
CA GLY A 99 -16.80 3.29 -33.70
C GLY A 99 -17.11 1.85 -33.30
N GLY A 100 -16.95 1.50 -32.01
CA GLY A 100 -17.18 0.15 -31.49
C GLY A 100 -16.09 -0.88 -31.83
N LYS A 101 -14.99 -0.46 -32.46
CA LYS A 101 -13.80 -1.30 -32.71
C LYS A 101 -12.70 -0.95 -31.72
N SER A 102 -11.86 -1.93 -31.37
CA SER A 102 -10.71 -1.79 -30.47
C SER A 102 -9.50 -2.54 -31.00
N TRP A 103 -8.33 -1.91 -31.04
CA TRP A 103 -7.04 -2.54 -31.41
C TRP A 103 -5.86 -1.85 -30.72
N PRO A 104 -4.72 -2.54 -30.52
CA PRO A 104 -3.53 -1.91 -29.94
C PRO A 104 -2.88 -0.94 -30.94
N ILE A 105 -2.38 0.18 -30.44
CA ILE A 105 -1.56 1.13 -31.20
C ILE A 105 -0.34 1.55 -30.39
N GLU A 106 0.73 1.92 -31.10
CA GLU A 106 1.87 2.59 -30.50
C GLU A 106 1.66 4.11 -30.49
N ILE A 107 1.93 4.75 -29.36
CA ILE A 107 1.89 6.20 -29.22
C ILE A 107 3.19 6.72 -28.63
N THR A 108 3.62 7.89 -29.13
CA THR A 108 4.75 8.64 -28.58
C THR A 108 4.26 9.64 -27.54
N LEU A 109 4.97 9.78 -26.42
CA LEU A 109 4.67 10.75 -25.37
C LEU A 109 5.47 12.03 -25.62
N THR A 110 4.80 13.18 -25.66
CA THR A 110 5.45 14.49 -25.90
C THR A 110 4.60 15.65 -25.37
N ASN A 111 5.24 16.77 -25.03
CA ASN A 111 4.51 17.96 -24.60
C ASN A 111 3.89 18.68 -25.82
N ARG A 112 2.56 18.84 -25.79
CA ARG A 112 1.75 19.44 -26.85
C ARG A 112 0.79 20.49 -26.31
N ALA A 113 1.06 21.06 -25.12
CA ALA A 113 0.14 22.00 -24.46
C ALA A 113 -0.19 23.25 -25.30
N GLY A 114 0.72 23.66 -26.21
CA GLY A 114 0.48 24.76 -27.15
C GLY A 114 -0.27 24.37 -28.44
N MET A 115 -0.62 23.10 -28.62
CA MET A 115 -1.24 22.59 -29.84
C MET A 115 -2.76 22.48 -29.65
N GLN A 116 -3.53 22.81 -30.69
CA GLN A 116 -5.00 22.68 -30.66
C GLN A 116 -5.47 21.23 -30.42
N SER A 117 -4.73 20.24 -30.94
CA SER A 117 -5.01 18.83 -30.70
C SER A 117 -3.96 18.19 -29.79
N HIS A 118 -4.46 17.69 -28.65
CA HIS A 118 -3.67 16.94 -27.68
C HIS A 118 -3.43 15.48 -28.09
N MET A 119 -4.08 14.98 -29.14
CA MET A 119 -3.77 13.68 -29.72
C MET A 119 -3.64 13.75 -31.24
N LEU A 120 -2.63 13.07 -31.77
CA LEU A 120 -2.44 12.82 -33.20
C LEU A 120 -2.51 11.32 -33.45
N VAL A 121 -3.31 10.91 -34.44
CA VAL A 121 -3.37 9.54 -34.94
C VAL A 121 -2.59 9.49 -36.24
N GLY A 122 -1.43 8.83 -36.21
CA GLY A 122 -0.59 8.62 -37.39
C GLY A 122 -1.03 7.41 -38.20
N ARG A 123 -0.49 7.27 -39.41
CA ARG A 123 -0.87 6.21 -40.37
C ARG A 123 -0.67 4.78 -39.84
N GLN A 124 0.28 4.53 -38.94
CA GLN A 124 0.49 3.19 -38.36
C GLN A 124 -0.67 2.73 -37.46
N ALA A 125 -1.46 3.65 -36.92
CA ALA A 125 -2.62 3.33 -36.09
C ALA A 125 -3.88 3.03 -36.93
N LEU A 126 -3.86 3.27 -38.24
CA LEU A 126 -5.02 3.06 -39.12
C LEU A 126 -4.99 1.63 -39.69
N LEU A 127 -6.04 0.87 -39.42
CA LEU A 127 -6.24 -0.47 -39.98
C LEU A 127 -6.55 -0.43 -41.48
N ASP A 128 -6.29 -1.55 -42.17
CA ASP A 128 -6.71 -1.74 -43.55
C ASP A 128 -8.23 -1.55 -43.71
N GLY A 129 -8.62 -0.75 -44.70
CA GLY A 129 -10.02 -0.42 -44.97
C GLY A 129 -10.56 0.80 -44.23
N ILE A 130 -9.72 1.52 -43.46
CA ILE A 130 -10.03 2.85 -42.97
C ILE A 130 -9.75 3.88 -44.08
N THR A 131 -10.73 4.73 -44.39
CA THR A 131 -10.58 5.86 -45.32
C THR A 131 -10.62 7.17 -44.53
N VAL A 132 -9.79 8.14 -44.86
CA VAL A 132 -9.77 9.45 -44.19
C VAL A 132 -10.33 10.53 -45.10
N SER A 133 -11.42 11.18 -44.67
CA SER A 133 -11.98 12.38 -45.29
C SER A 133 -11.25 13.61 -44.76
N ALA A 134 -10.70 14.42 -45.67
CA ALA A 134 -9.99 15.64 -45.31
C ALA A 134 -10.94 16.81 -44.95
N THR A 135 -12.22 16.71 -45.31
CA THR A 135 -13.21 17.78 -45.11
C THR A 135 -14.11 17.54 -43.92
N ASP A 136 -14.42 16.27 -43.64
CA ASP A 136 -15.39 15.90 -42.62
C ASP A 136 -14.74 15.78 -41.25
N ARG A 137 -15.55 15.88 -40.19
CA ARG A 137 -15.18 15.64 -38.78
C ARG A 137 -16.18 14.69 -38.17
N PHE A 138 -15.74 13.92 -37.19
CA PHE A 138 -16.62 13.07 -36.38
C PHE A 138 -17.45 12.12 -37.24
N CYS A 139 -16.81 11.43 -38.18
CA CYS A 139 -17.44 10.40 -39.00
C CYS A 139 -17.75 9.13 -38.18
N GLN A 140 -17.26 9.07 -36.94
CA GLN A 140 -17.52 8.02 -35.96
C GLN A 140 -18.39 8.57 -34.79
N PRO A 141 -19.04 7.69 -34.00
CA PRO A 141 -19.89 8.12 -32.89
C PRO A 141 -19.19 9.11 -31.95
N GLU A 142 -19.85 10.24 -31.72
CA GLU A 142 -19.30 11.26 -30.84
C GLU A 142 -19.27 10.79 -29.38
N LEU A 143 -18.16 11.09 -28.72
CA LEU A 143 -17.99 10.90 -27.28
C LEU A 143 -18.20 12.25 -26.56
N SER A 144 -18.22 12.23 -25.23
CA SER A 144 -18.38 13.44 -24.43
C SER A 144 -17.34 13.51 -23.32
N TYR A 145 -16.78 14.70 -23.12
CA TYR A 145 -15.92 15.01 -21.98
C TYR A 145 -16.64 14.92 -20.62
N ASP A 146 -17.98 14.87 -20.60
CA ASP A 146 -18.74 14.59 -19.37
C ASP A 146 -18.39 13.23 -18.75
N ALA A 147 -17.83 12.30 -19.53
CA ALA A 147 -17.29 11.05 -19.03
C ALA A 147 -16.26 11.25 -17.91
N TYR A 148 -15.46 12.32 -17.97
CA TYR A 148 -14.48 12.67 -16.93
C TYR A 148 -15.11 13.24 -15.65
N LEU A 149 -16.34 13.76 -15.73
CA LEU A 149 -17.06 14.31 -14.58
C LEU A 149 -17.80 13.24 -13.78
N SER A 150 -17.97 12.04 -14.33
CA SER A 150 -18.61 10.92 -13.67
C SER A 150 -17.59 10.08 -12.90
N GLY A 151 -17.62 10.19 -11.57
CA GLY A 151 -16.78 9.37 -10.70
C GLY A 151 -17.07 7.87 -10.82
N GLU A 152 -18.25 7.45 -11.29
CA GLU A 152 -18.53 6.04 -11.59
C GLU A 152 -17.83 5.59 -12.88
N VAL A 153 -17.97 6.36 -13.96
CA VAL A 153 -17.33 6.07 -15.26
C VAL A 153 -15.82 6.04 -15.11
N MET A 154 -15.24 7.05 -14.45
CA MET A 154 -13.79 7.08 -14.21
C MET A 154 -13.31 5.92 -13.33
N ARG A 155 -14.12 5.44 -12.37
CA ARG A 155 -13.74 4.27 -11.56
C ARG A 155 -13.80 2.95 -12.34
N LYS A 156 -14.66 2.86 -13.36
CA LYS A 156 -14.77 1.68 -14.23
C LYS A 156 -13.69 1.67 -15.31
N ILE A 157 -13.33 2.84 -15.84
CA ILE A 157 -12.45 2.97 -17.01
C ILE A 157 -10.99 3.18 -16.61
N ALA A 158 -10.69 3.84 -15.47
CA ALA A 158 -9.31 4.05 -15.05
C ALA A 158 -8.63 2.70 -14.75
N PRO A 159 -7.64 2.29 -15.55
CA PRO A 159 -6.95 1.03 -15.35
C PRO A 159 -6.05 1.12 -14.11
N PRO A 160 -5.68 -0.04 -13.53
CA PRO A 160 -4.63 -0.06 -12.54
C PRO A 160 -3.34 0.45 -13.19
N ARG A 161 -2.86 1.59 -12.69
CA ARG A 161 -1.58 2.17 -13.13
C ARG A 161 -0.42 1.38 -12.50
N ALA A 162 0.66 1.19 -13.26
CA ALA A 162 1.92 0.70 -12.73
C ALA A 162 2.44 1.67 -11.68
N LEU A 163 2.65 1.16 -10.46
CA LEU A 163 3.16 1.94 -9.33
C LEU A 163 4.63 1.61 -9.12
N ARG A 164 5.39 2.60 -8.65
CA ARG A 164 6.74 2.37 -8.10
C ARG A 164 6.63 2.22 -6.58
N ILE A 165 6.96 1.05 -6.05
CA ILE A 165 6.73 0.70 -4.64
C ILE A 165 8.05 0.31 -3.98
N ALA A 166 8.36 0.95 -2.86
CA ALA A 166 9.50 0.57 -2.03
C ALA A 166 9.05 -0.39 -0.92
N VAL A 167 9.76 -1.51 -0.76
CA VAL A 167 9.64 -2.38 0.41
C VAL A 167 10.84 -2.14 1.32
N LEU A 168 10.62 -1.48 2.46
CA LEU A 168 11.70 -1.23 3.43
C LEU A 168 11.92 -2.48 4.27
N SER A 169 12.92 -3.28 3.91
CA SER A 169 13.23 -4.54 4.58
C SER A 169 14.74 -4.77 4.62
N ARG A 170 15.21 -5.40 5.69
CA ARG A 170 16.61 -5.86 5.85
C ARG A 170 16.77 -7.35 5.56
N GLU A 171 15.66 -8.07 5.42
CA GLU A 171 15.63 -9.52 5.35
C GLU A 171 15.00 -9.98 4.04
N ASP A 172 15.68 -10.94 3.40
CA ASP A 172 15.12 -11.72 2.31
C ASP A 172 14.36 -12.94 2.86
N ASN A 173 13.13 -12.68 3.34
CA ASN A 173 12.22 -13.70 3.86
C ASN A 173 11.01 -13.90 2.95
N TYR A 174 10.22 -14.94 3.23
CA TYR A 174 9.00 -15.26 2.47
C TYR A 174 8.08 -14.06 2.26
N SER A 175 7.89 -13.24 3.30
CA SER A 175 6.97 -12.11 3.23
C SER A 175 7.48 -11.02 2.28
N THR A 176 8.79 -10.74 2.29
CA THR A 176 9.43 -9.80 1.35
C THR A 176 9.32 -10.31 -0.09
N ARG A 177 9.68 -11.57 -0.36
CA ARG A 177 9.60 -12.15 -1.71
C ARG A 177 8.18 -12.15 -2.25
N ARG A 178 7.19 -12.54 -1.43
CA ARG A 178 5.78 -12.52 -1.84
C ARG A 178 5.28 -11.12 -2.21
N LEU A 179 5.77 -10.06 -1.54
CA LEU A 179 5.46 -8.67 -1.90
C LEU A 179 6.01 -8.32 -3.29
N ILE A 180 7.24 -8.74 -3.59
CA ILE A 180 7.87 -8.53 -4.90
C ILE A 180 7.10 -9.32 -5.97
N ASP A 181 6.89 -10.62 -5.76
CA ASP A 181 6.25 -11.50 -6.74
C ASP A 181 4.86 -11.01 -7.12
N GLU A 182 4.04 -10.68 -6.11
CA GLU A 182 2.66 -10.23 -6.34
C GLU A 182 2.62 -8.84 -6.98
N GLY A 183 3.50 -7.91 -6.56
CA GLY A 183 3.56 -6.58 -7.14
C GLY A 183 4.03 -6.60 -8.59
N THR A 184 5.09 -7.35 -8.90
CA THR A 184 5.59 -7.52 -10.27
C THR A 184 4.55 -8.21 -11.16
N LYS A 185 3.86 -9.24 -10.65
CA LYS A 185 2.75 -9.90 -11.36
C LYS A 185 1.61 -8.94 -11.71
N ARG A 186 1.40 -7.90 -10.91
CA ARG A 186 0.41 -6.83 -11.15
C ARG A 186 0.94 -5.69 -12.03
N GLY A 187 2.14 -5.81 -12.58
CA GLY A 187 2.76 -4.78 -13.42
C GLY A 187 3.33 -3.60 -12.64
N HIS A 188 3.58 -3.75 -11.34
CA HIS A 188 4.25 -2.73 -10.54
C HIS A 188 5.77 -2.93 -10.54
N VAL A 189 6.49 -1.85 -10.30
CA VAL A 189 7.93 -1.88 -10.04
C VAL A 189 8.11 -1.92 -8.52
N VAL A 190 8.59 -3.04 -7.99
CA VAL A 190 8.83 -3.23 -6.56
C VAL A 190 10.32 -3.29 -6.28
N GLU A 191 10.82 -2.38 -5.45
CA GLU A 191 12.23 -2.31 -5.06
C GLU A 191 12.38 -2.57 -3.56
N VAL A 192 13.27 -3.48 -3.17
CA VAL A 192 13.61 -3.72 -1.77
C VAL A 192 14.75 -2.80 -1.37
N ILE A 193 14.55 -2.04 -0.29
CA ILE A 193 15.53 -1.07 0.21
C ILE A 193 15.86 -1.41 1.65
N ASP A 194 17.15 -1.60 1.93
CA ASP A 194 17.61 -1.77 3.31
C ASP A 194 17.43 -0.46 4.09
N THR A 195 16.55 -0.50 5.09
CA THR A 195 16.22 0.68 5.89
C THR A 195 17.43 1.29 6.59
N THR A 196 18.42 0.49 6.99
CA THR A 196 19.59 0.96 7.75
C THR A 196 20.66 1.61 6.88
N ARG A 197 20.61 1.37 5.57
CA ARG A 197 21.49 2.02 4.59
C ARG A 197 20.91 3.33 4.05
N CYS A 198 19.64 3.60 4.33
CA CYS A 198 19.03 4.88 4.02
C CYS A 198 19.64 5.96 4.92
N TYR A 199 19.87 7.15 4.36
CA TYR A 199 20.17 8.38 5.12
C TYR A 199 19.35 9.52 4.54
N MET A 200 19.17 10.61 5.28
CA MET A 200 18.16 11.62 4.96
C MET A 200 18.80 12.99 4.90
N GLU A 201 18.43 13.77 3.89
CA GLU A 201 18.64 15.20 3.91
C GLU A 201 17.35 15.86 4.40
N ILE A 202 17.44 16.56 5.54
CA ILE A 202 16.30 17.20 6.18
C ILE A 202 16.45 18.71 6.01
N ASN A 203 15.65 19.27 5.13
CA ASN A 203 15.53 20.72 4.96
C ASN A 203 14.05 21.08 4.73
N ALA A 204 13.72 22.38 4.82
CA ALA A 204 12.34 22.85 4.81
C ALA A 204 11.64 22.80 3.44
N LEU A 205 12.40 22.69 2.34
CA LEU A 205 11.87 22.87 0.98
C LEU A 205 11.89 21.57 0.15
N SER A 206 12.96 20.80 0.26
CA SER A 206 13.22 19.56 -0.46
C SER A 206 13.78 18.49 0.50
N PRO A 207 12.94 17.93 1.39
CA PRO A 207 13.34 16.77 2.18
C PRO A 207 13.57 15.57 1.26
N GLU A 208 14.67 14.87 1.46
CA GLU A 208 15.07 13.75 0.60
C GLU A 208 15.52 12.53 1.40
N VAL A 209 15.43 11.36 0.77
CA VAL A 209 16.03 10.11 1.27
C VAL A 209 17.07 9.68 0.26
N TYR A 210 18.24 9.28 0.75
CA TYR A 210 19.34 8.76 -0.02
C TYR A 210 19.61 7.29 0.34
N TYR A 211 20.20 6.57 -0.60
CA TYR A 211 20.63 5.19 -0.46
C TYR A 211 21.89 4.99 -1.31
N ASP A 212 22.97 4.48 -0.70
CA ASP A 212 24.24 4.19 -1.37
C ASP A 212 24.79 5.34 -2.25
N GLY A 213 24.85 6.56 -1.70
CA GLY A 213 25.40 7.71 -2.42
C GLY A 213 24.43 8.42 -3.34
N LYS A 214 23.22 7.90 -3.56
CA LYS A 214 22.25 8.45 -4.52
C LYS A 214 20.93 8.80 -3.85
N ARG A 215 20.32 9.89 -4.31
CA ARG A 215 18.94 10.26 -3.94
C ARG A 215 18.01 9.14 -4.40
N LEU A 216 17.14 8.67 -3.50
CA LEU A 216 16.09 7.74 -3.84
C LEU A 216 15.05 8.44 -4.74
N PRO A 217 14.55 7.74 -5.76
CA PRO A 217 13.56 8.30 -6.66
C PRO A 217 12.19 8.40 -5.98
N ARG A 218 11.25 9.04 -6.66
CA ARG A 218 9.87 9.14 -6.18
C ARG A 218 9.19 7.76 -6.18
N TYR A 219 8.72 7.35 -5.01
CA TYR A 219 7.86 6.18 -4.84
C TYR A 219 6.39 6.60 -4.75
N ASP A 220 5.49 5.80 -5.32
CA ASP A 220 4.05 5.98 -5.14
C ASP A 220 3.61 5.42 -3.78
N ALA A 221 4.22 4.32 -3.34
CA ALA A 221 3.98 3.73 -2.03
C ALA A 221 5.25 3.20 -1.36
N VAL A 222 5.24 3.17 -0.02
CA VAL A 222 6.21 2.43 0.80
C VAL A 222 5.48 1.39 1.64
N ILE A 223 5.99 0.16 1.65
CA ILE A 223 5.55 -0.94 2.51
C ILE A 223 6.67 -1.22 3.52
N PRO A 224 6.59 -0.70 4.76
CA PRO A 224 7.64 -0.92 5.73
C PRO A 224 7.55 -2.30 6.37
N ARG A 225 8.66 -3.03 6.34
CA ARG A 225 8.88 -4.31 7.02
C ARG A 225 9.92 -4.15 8.12
N ILE A 226 9.69 -3.17 9.00
CA ILE A 226 10.66 -2.73 10.01
C ILE A 226 10.79 -3.77 11.13
N GLY A 227 12.00 -4.31 11.26
CA GLY A 227 12.39 -5.21 12.35
C GLY A 227 12.48 -4.48 13.69
N THR A 228 12.25 -5.20 14.79
CA THR A 228 12.20 -4.63 16.15
C THR A 228 13.48 -3.92 16.56
N SER A 229 14.65 -4.45 16.15
CA SER A 229 15.98 -3.91 16.49
C SER A 229 16.29 -2.54 15.89
N VAL A 230 15.53 -2.09 14.89
CA VAL A 230 15.77 -0.82 14.18
C VAL A 230 14.54 0.06 14.14
N THR A 231 13.60 -0.14 15.07
CA THR A 231 12.31 0.58 15.08
C THR A 231 12.50 2.10 15.09
N GLN A 232 13.41 2.62 15.92
CA GLN A 232 13.63 4.07 16.04
C GLN A 232 14.12 4.66 14.71
N TYR A 233 15.16 4.10 14.12
CA TYR A 233 15.69 4.59 12.84
C TYR A 233 14.72 4.33 11.68
N GLY A 234 14.10 3.15 11.64
CA GLY A 234 13.15 2.80 10.59
C GLY A 234 11.92 3.70 10.58
N THR A 235 11.38 4.05 11.75
CA THR A 235 10.27 5.01 11.83
C THR A 235 10.69 6.43 11.46
N ALA A 236 11.96 6.81 11.65
CA ALA A 236 12.48 8.09 11.14
C ALA A 236 12.52 8.11 9.61
N VAL A 237 13.03 7.05 8.97
CA VAL A 237 13.04 6.91 7.49
C VAL A 237 11.61 6.93 6.93
N ILE A 238 10.67 6.20 7.53
CA ILE A 238 9.26 6.22 7.11
C ILE A 238 8.68 7.62 7.21
N ARG A 239 8.96 8.34 8.30
CA ARG A 239 8.49 9.71 8.50
C ARG A 239 9.02 10.69 7.46
N GLN A 240 10.24 10.45 6.98
CA GLN A 240 10.78 11.22 5.86
C GLN A 240 9.99 10.95 4.57
N PHE A 241 9.66 9.69 4.27
CA PHE A 241 8.79 9.37 3.14
C PHE A 241 7.38 9.98 3.28
N GLU A 242 6.81 9.97 4.48
CA GLU A 242 5.54 10.65 4.77
C GLU A 242 5.64 12.17 4.53
N THR A 243 6.76 12.79 4.93
CA THR A 243 7.03 14.23 4.74
C THR A 243 7.14 14.60 3.25
N ILE A 244 7.68 13.70 2.42
CA ILE A 244 7.76 13.84 0.96
C ILE A 244 6.39 13.63 0.28
N GLY A 245 5.38 13.15 1.02
CA GLY A 245 4.03 12.88 0.52
C GLY A 245 3.83 11.48 -0.03
N THR A 246 4.76 10.55 0.21
CA THR A 246 4.64 9.16 -0.23
C THR A 246 3.64 8.39 0.64
N TYR A 247 2.80 7.57 0.01
CA TYR A 247 1.82 6.76 0.73
C TYR A 247 2.48 5.59 1.47
N CYS A 248 2.43 5.57 2.81
CA CYS A 248 3.08 4.54 3.62
C CYS A 248 2.06 3.56 4.23
N VAL A 249 2.29 2.26 4.04
CA VAL A 249 1.48 1.16 4.61
C VAL A 249 2.39 0.23 5.42
N ASN A 250 2.64 0.48 6.70
CA ASN A 250 2.03 1.45 7.61
C ASN A 250 2.80 2.76 7.79
N GLY A 251 2.15 3.76 8.39
CA GLY A 251 2.78 5.01 8.79
C GLY A 251 3.65 4.91 10.05
N SER A 252 4.53 5.90 10.25
CA SER A 252 5.57 5.90 11.28
C SER A 252 5.01 5.86 12.70
N ASN A 253 3.98 6.67 12.99
CA ASN A 253 3.34 6.77 14.31
C ASN A 253 2.71 5.44 14.75
N GLY A 254 1.99 4.77 13.85
CA GLY A 254 1.34 3.49 14.16
C GLY A 254 2.37 2.38 14.40
N ILE A 255 3.46 2.37 13.64
CA ILE A 255 4.57 1.43 13.85
C ILE A 255 5.20 1.66 15.22
N ALA A 256 5.55 2.90 15.56
CA ALA A 256 6.12 3.24 16.87
C ALA A 256 5.19 2.82 18.03
N ALA A 257 3.91 3.20 17.96
CA ALA A 257 2.91 2.88 18.98
C ALA A 257 2.69 1.37 19.15
N SER A 258 2.76 0.59 18.06
CA SER A 258 2.63 -0.87 18.12
C SER A 258 3.82 -1.59 18.75
N ARG A 259 4.99 -0.93 18.83
CA ARG A 259 6.25 -1.52 19.33
C ARG A 259 6.50 -1.18 20.79
N ASP A 260 6.00 -0.04 21.26
CA ASP A 260 6.00 0.33 22.66
C ASP A 260 4.81 -0.32 23.39
N LYS A 261 5.10 -1.28 24.27
CA LYS A 261 4.07 -2.00 25.02
C LYS A 261 3.26 -1.07 25.92
N LEU A 262 3.86 -0.06 26.56
CA LEU A 262 3.16 0.85 27.46
C LEU A 262 2.24 1.75 26.67
N GLN A 263 2.76 2.37 25.62
CA GLN A 263 1.98 3.22 24.73
C GLN A 263 0.82 2.43 24.09
N ALA A 264 1.08 1.18 23.64
CA ALA A 264 0.06 0.30 23.08
C ALA A 264 -1.11 0.06 24.06
N HIS A 265 -0.82 -0.23 25.33
CA HIS A 265 -1.86 -0.46 26.34
C HIS A 265 -2.62 0.83 26.67
N GLN A 266 -1.92 1.97 26.80
CA GLN A 266 -2.55 3.26 27.01
C GLN A 266 -3.49 3.65 25.85
N LEU A 267 -3.07 3.39 24.61
CA LEU A 267 -3.85 3.66 23.41
C LEU A 267 -5.10 2.78 23.31
N MET A 268 -4.97 1.49 23.64
CA MET A 268 -6.11 0.58 23.73
C MET A 268 -7.09 1.01 24.84
N ALA A 269 -6.58 1.49 25.98
CA ALA A 269 -7.40 1.92 27.11
C ALA A 269 -8.19 3.18 26.75
N LEU A 270 -7.53 4.16 26.13
CA LEU A 270 -8.16 5.37 25.60
C LEU A 270 -9.33 5.07 24.66
N HIS A 271 -9.19 4.04 23.82
CA HIS A 271 -10.22 3.61 22.87
C HIS A 271 -11.20 2.56 23.42
N LYS A 272 -11.14 2.26 24.73
CA LYS A 272 -11.99 1.27 25.42
C LYS A 272 -11.97 -0.10 24.72
N ILE A 273 -10.79 -0.55 24.34
CA ILE A 273 -10.55 -1.85 23.71
C ILE A 273 -10.21 -2.85 24.81
N GLY A 274 -10.91 -3.99 24.81
CA GLY A 274 -10.67 -5.04 25.79
C GLY A 274 -9.24 -5.58 25.66
N MET A 275 -8.51 -5.62 26.77
CA MET A 275 -7.17 -6.22 26.90
C MET A 275 -7.06 -6.87 28.29
N PRO A 276 -6.10 -7.78 28.52
CA PRO A 276 -5.86 -8.31 29.85
C PRO A 276 -5.53 -7.18 30.84
N HIS A 277 -6.02 -7.27 32.06
CA HIS A 277 -5.74 -6.24 33.05
C HIS A 277 -4.23 -6.13 33.28
N THR A 278 -3.67 -4.92 33.21
CA THR A 278 -2.21 -4.73 33.13
C THR A 278 -1.80 -3.54 33.99
N ALA A 279 -0.79 -3.75 34.83
CA ALA A 279 -0.11 -2.72 35.59
C ALA A 279 1.33 -2.57 35.08
N PHE A 280 1.82 -1.34 35.06
CA PHE A 280 3.18 -1.01 34.61
C PHE A 280 4.02 -0.51 35.78
N ALA A 281 5.29 -0.88 35.77
CA ALA A 281 6.20 -0.60 36.85
C ALA A 281 7.63 -0.41 36.35
N ALA A 282 8.32 0.61 36.87
CA ALA A 282 9.75 0.79 36.69
C ALA A 282 10.52 0.30 37.93
N SER A 283 10.27 0.93 39.09
CA SER A 283 10.85 0.51 40.37
C SER A 283 9.89 0.81 41.54
N PRO A 284 8.67 0.23 41.56
CA PRO A 284 7.80 0.40 42.71
C PRO A 284 8.42 -0.33 43.90
N LYS A 285 8.61 0.33 45.04
CA LYS A 285 9.04 -0.33 46.28
C LYS A 285 7.96 -1.28 46.82
N ASP A 286 6.70 -0.99 46.49
CA ASP A 286 5.52 -1.75 46.91
C ASP A 286 5.09 -2.76 45.84
N THR A 287 5.71 -3.95 45.88
CA THR A 287 5.39 -5.07 44.98
C THR A 287 3.99 -5.62 45.21
N ASP A 288 3.50 -5.57 46.45
CA ASP A 288 2.24 -6.20 46.83
C ASP A 288 1.04 -5.41 46.33
N SER A 289 1.10 -4.09 46.44
CA SER A 289 0.12 -3.21 45.82
C SER A 289 0.09 -3.40 44.30
N LEU A 290 1.26 -3.48 43.64
CA LEU A 290 1.33 -3.69 42.19
C LEU A 290 0.65 -5.00 41.73
N ILE A 291 0.92 -6.11 42.44
CA ILE A 291 0.27 -7.39 42.14
C ILE A 291 -1.25 -7.28 42.35
N SER A 292 -1.65 -6.68 43.48
CA SER A 292 -3.06 -6.53 43.86
C SER A 292 -3.86 -5.65 42.88
N LEU A 293 -3.21 -4.69 42.22
CA LEU A 293 -3.84 -3.92 41.15
C LEU A 293 -4.33 -4.83 40.03
N VAL A 294 -3.54 -5.81 39.62
CA VAL A 294 -3.88 -6.68 38.48
C VAL A 294 -4.90 -7.75 38.89
N GLY A 295 -4.71 -8.32 40.09
CA GLY A 295 -5.56 -9.36 40.66
C GLY A 295 -4.74 -10.33 41.53
N SER A 296 -5.17 -11.59 41.58
CA SER A 296 -4.43 -12.66 42.26
C SER A 296 -3.69 -13.54 41.26
N ALA A 297 -2.62 -14.20 41.72
CA ALA A 297 -1.89 -15.19 40.91
C ALA A 297 -2.84 -16.30 40.38
N PRO A 298 -2.58 -16.87 39.19
CA PRO A 298 -1.39 -16.64 38.36
C PRO A 298 -1.40 -15.32 37.58
N ILE A 299 -0.21 -14.73 37.43
CA ILE A 299 -0.01 -13.50 36.67
C ILE A 299 1.17 -13.65 35.70
N ILE A 300 1.14 -12.87 34.63
CA ILE A 300 2.22 -12.76 33.66
C ILE A 300 3.07 -11.53 33.97
N ILE A 301 4.39 -11.70 34.00
CA ILE A 301 5.33 -10.59 34.15
C ILE A 301 6.16 -10.51 32.86
N LYS A 302 6.16 -9.35 32.19
CA LYS A 302 6.92 -9.16 30.94
C LYS A 302 7.91 -8.00 31.08
N LEU A 303 9.13 -8.22 30.62
CA LEU A 303 10.10 -7.15 30.41
C LEU A 303 9.69 -6.27 29.23
N MET A 304 9.89 -4.96 29.37
CA MET A 304 9.62 -4.00 28.32
C MET A 304 10.61 -4.15 27.17
N GLU A 305 11.89 -4.25 27.50
CA GLU A 305 13.05 -4.31 26.57
C GLU A 305 13.36 -5.73 26.09
N SER A 306 12.34 -6.52 25.76
CA SER A 306 12.53 -7.89 25.32
C SER A 306 11.89 -8.18 23.96
N THR A 307 12.60 -8.98 23.17
CA THR A 307 12.18 -9.47 21.85
C THR A 307 11.85 -10.97 21.91
N GLN A 308 10.93 -11.41 21.03
CA GLN A 308 10.63 -12.83 20.78
C GLN A 308 10.29 -13.69 22.04
N GLY A 309 9.56 -13.12 23.01
CA GLY A 309 9.08 -13.87 24.18
C GLY A 309 10.15 -14.24 25.22
N LYS A 310 11.41 -13.81 25.04
CA LYS A 310 12.40 -13.79 26.11
C LYS A 310 11.93 -12.76 27.15
N GLY A 311 11.95 -13.08 28.43
CA GLY A 311 11.49 -12.16 29.48
C GLY A 311 9.96 -12.08 29.66
N VAL A 312 9.20 -13.08 29.23
CA VAL A 312 7.80 -13.31 29.65
C VAL A 312 7.79 -14.48 30.64
N VAL A 313 7.34 -14.24 31.87
CA VAL A 313 7.32 -15.23 32.95
C VAL A 313 5.90 -15.40 33.46
N LEU A 314 5.45 -16.65 33.60
CA LEU A 314 4.22 -16.99 34.30
C LEU A 314 4.56 -17.25 35.77
N ALA A 315 3.99 -16.45 36.66
CA ALA A 315 4.11 -16.64 38.09
C ALA A 315 2.82 -17.23 38.64
N GLU A 316 2.86 -18.53 38.98
CA GLU A 316 1.69 -19.27 39.47
C GLU A 316 1.26 -18.87 40.89
N THR A 317 2.19 -18.35 41.68
CA THR A 317 1.94 -17.93 43.07
C THR A 317 2.38 -16.49 43.30
N LYS A 318 1.78 -15.83 44.31
CA LYS A 318 2.19 -14.47 44.72
C LYS A 318 3.68 -14.41 45.09
N LYS A 319 4.20 -15.43 45.77
CA LYS A 319 5.62 -15.52 46.14
C LYS A 319 6.53 -15.59 44.90
N ALA A 320 6.18 -16.41 43.91
CA ALA A 320 6.92 -16.49 42.66
C ALA A 320 6.92 -15.13 41.93
N ALA A 321 5.77 -14.44 41.89
CA ALA A 321 5.67 -13.11 41.28
C ALA A 321 6.56 -12.09 41.99
N GLN A 322 6.56 -12.07 43.33
CA GLN A 322 7.43 -11.19 44.13
C GLN A 322 8.91 -11.43 43.83
N SER A 323 9.34 -12.70 43.77
CA SER A 323 10.72 -13.07 43.45
C SER A 323 11.14 -12.58 42.06
N VAL A 324 10.29 -12.76 41.05
CA VAL A 324 10.57 -12.31 39.68
C VAL A 324 10.63 -10.77 39.60
N ILE A 325 9.69 -10.07 40.23
CA ILE A 325 9.67 -8.60 40.28
C ILE A 325 10.93 -8.07 41.00
N SER A 326 11.33 -8.70 42.10
CA SER A 326 12.55 -8.33 42.83
C SER A 326 13.80 -8.50 41.94
N ALA A 327 13.88 -9.60 41.19
CA ALA A 327 14.97 -9.83 40.24
C ALA A 327 15.00 -8.75 39.14
N PHE A 328 13.85 -8.42 38.55
CA PHE A 328 13.76 -7.38 37.50
C PHE A 328 14.10 -5.98 38.03
N ARG A 329 13.72 -5.67 39.28
CA ARG A 329 14.12 -4.42 39.94
C ARG A 329 15.64 -4.33 40.11
N GLY A 330 16.30 -5.43 40.47
CA GLY A 330 17.77 -5.49 40.56
C GLY A 330 18.46 -5.20 39.23
N LEU A 331 17.83 -5.57 38.12
CA LEU A 331 18.29 -5.27 36.76
C LEU A 331 17.95 -3.85 36.29
N LYS A 332 17.26 -3.03 37.12
CA LYS A 332 16.76 -1.69 36.78
C LYS A 332 15.92 -1.66 35.49
N ALA A 333 15.23 -2.76 35.19
CA ALA A 333 14.45 -2.91 33.97
C ALA A 333 12.99 -2.52 34.19
N ASN A 334 12.38 -1.83 33.22
CA ASN A 334 10.94 -1.61 33.20
C ASN A 334 10.20 -2.91 32.89
N PHE A 335 9.08 -3.15 33.57
CA PHE A 335 8.28 -4.35 33.39
C PHE A 335 6.77 -4.05 33.48
N LEU A 336 5.99 -4.99 32.98
CA LEU A 336 4.55 -5.02 33.14
C LEU A 336 4.13 -6.28 33.88
N VAL A 337 3.10 -6.16 34.71
CA VAL A 337 2.39 -7.26 35.35
C VAL A 337 1.00 -7.32 34.72
N GLN A 338 0.58 -8.49 34.29
CA GLN A 338 -0.63 -8.68 33.50
C GLN A 338 -1.40 -9.92 33.97
N ASP A 339 -2.73 -9.82 33.94
CA ASP A 339 -3.62 -10.93 34.29
C ASP A 339 -3.40 -12.13 33.35
N PHE A 340 -3.38 -13.34 33.91
CA PHE A 340 -3.27 -14.57 33.14
C PHE A 340 -4.65 -15.09 32.77
N VAL A 341 -5.02 -14.90 31.50
CA VAL A 341 -6.28 -15.39 30.94
C VAL A 341 -6.25 -16.91 30.76
N LYS A 342 -6.46 -17.66 31.85
CA LYS A 342 -6.46 -19.13 31.90
C LYS A 342 -7.35 -19.77 30.84
N GLU A 343 -8.48 -19.12 30.57
CA GLU A 343 -9.54 -19.59 29.66
C GLU A 343 -9.08 -19.68 28.21
N ALA A 344 -8.02 -18.97 27.85
CA ALA A 344 -7.42 -19.05 26.53
C ALA A 344 -6.73 -20.41 26.30
N ASN A 345 -6.39 -21.15 27.36
CA ASN A 345 -5.82 -22.50 27.30
C ASN A 345 -4.63 -22.66 26.33
N GLY A 346 -3.73 -21.67 26.28
CA GLY A 346 -2.58 -21.69 25.38
C GLY A 346 -2.95 -21.52 23.89
N GLU A 347 -4.16 -21.04 23.61
CA GLU A 347 -4.63 -20.70 22.27
C GLU A 347 -4.75 -19.18 22.13
N ASP A 348 -4.41 -18.68 20.94
CA ASP A 348 -4.73 -17.31 20.56
C ASP A 348 -5.26 -17.24 19.13
N ILE A 349 -5.99 -16.16 18.83
CA ILE A 349 -6.52 -15.89 17.51
C ILE A 349 -5.77 -14.72 16.91
N ARG A 350 -5.05 -14.97 15.82
CA ARG A 350 -4.46 -13.93 15.01
C ARG A 350 -5.42 -13.51 13.91
N CYS A 351 -5.91 -12.28 14.00
CA CYS A 351 -6.70 -11.60 12.99
C CYS A 351 -5.78 -10.71 12.14
N LEU A 352 -5.70 -10.97 10.84
CA LEU A 352 -5.02 -10.07 9.93
C LEU A 352 -5.99 -9.05 9.35
N VAL A 353 -5.71 -7.78 9.61
CA VAL A 353 -6.50 -6.63 9.21
C VAL A 353 -5.80 -5.89 8.08
N ILE A 354 -6.54 -5.63 7.01
CA ILE A 354 -6.13 -4.70 5.94
C ILE A 354 -7.22 -3.61 5.83
N ASP A 355 -6.82 -2.38 6.10
CA ASP A 355 -7.68 -1.20 6.26
C ASP A 355 -8.83 -1.46 7.26
N ASN A 356 -10.07 -1.51 6.79
CA ASN A 356 -11.25 -1.70 7.65
C ASN A 356 -11.82 -3.12 7.58
N ARG A 357 -11.02 -4.12 7.17
CA ARG A 357 -11.48 -5.51 7.00
C ARG A 357 -10.51 -6.52 7.61
N VAL A 358 -11.05 -7.49 8.36
CA VAL A 358 -10.31 -8.70 8.72
C VAL A 358 -10.31 -9.64 7.52
N VAL A 359 -9.16 -9.80 6.87
CA VAL A 359 -9.02 -10.55 5.60
C VAL A 359 -8.80 -12.05 5.84
N ALA A 360 -8.15 -12.38 6.96
CA ALA A 360 -7.89 -13.74 7.39
C ALA A 360 -7.75 -13.82 8.91
N SER A 361 -8.01 -15.01 9.44
CA SER A 361 -7.88 -15.32 10.86
C SER A 361 -7.40 -16.74 11.05
N ILE A 362 -6.41 -16.92 11.92
CA ILE A 362 -5.89 -18.23 12.30
C ILE A 362 -5.95 -18.38 13.81
N LYS A 363 -6.21 -19.60 14.27
CA LYS A 363 -6.00 -20.00 15.65
C LYS A 363 -4.61 -20.61 15.75
N ARG A 364 -3.80 -20.11 16.67
CA ARG A 364 -2.50 -20.70 17.00
C ARG A 364 -2.62 -21.44 18.33
N THR A 365 -2.05 -22.63 18.39
CA THR A 365 -2.04 -23.48 19.61
C THR A 365 -0.59 -23.67 20.03
N ALA A 366 -0.30 -23.42 21.31
CA ALA A 366 1.02 -23.66 21.89
C ALA A 366 1.43 -25.14 21.84
N ALA A 367 2.74 -25.40 21.92
CA ALA A 367 3.25 -26.75 22.09
C ALA A 367 2.91 -27.29 23.51
N ALA A 368 2.91 -28.62 23.68
CA ALA A 368 2.61 -29.23 24.97
C ALA A 368 3.56 -28.70 26.07
N GLY A 369 3.00 -28.13 27.14
CA GLY A 369 3.75 -27.57 28.28
C GLY A 369 4.17 -26.11 28.14
N ASP A 370 3.90 -25.43 27.01
CA ASP A 370 4.09 -23.98 26.86
C ASP A 370 2.74 -23.26 26.83
N PHE A 371 2.65 -22.07 27.44
CA PHE A 371 1.47 -21.21 27.37
C PHE A 371 1.55 -20.19 26.22
N ARG A 372 2.69 -20.12 25.52
CA ARG A 372 2.94 -19.21 24.40
C ARG A 372 2.65 -19.91 23.07
N SER A 373 1.74 -19.35 22.29
CA SER A 373 1.23 -19.91 21.04
C SER A 373 1.98 -19.42 19.78
N ASN A 374 3.18 -18.85 19.93
CA ASN A 374 3.94 -18.30 18.82
C ASN A 374 4.39 -19.40 17.84
N LEU A 375 4.12 -19.23 16.54
CA LEU A 375 4.47 -20.19 15.48
C LEU A 375 5.98 -20.49 15.42
N HIS A 376 6.82 -19.50 15.67
CA HIS A 376 8.29 -19.67 15.69
C HIS A 376 8.79 -20.54 16.85
N GLN A 377 7.93 -20.90 17.81
CA GLN A 377 8.26 -21.75 18.96
C GLN A 377 7.61 -23.15 18.84
N GLY A 378 7.26 -23.58 17.61
CA GLY A 378 6.70 -24.92 17.37
C GLY A 378 5.19 -25.04 17.53
N GLY A 379 4.47 -23.93 17.71
CA GLY A 379 3.01 -23.92 17.73
C GLY A 379 2.39 -24.28 16.38
N THR A 380 1.15 -24.79 16.37
CA THR A 380 0.41 -25.10 15.14
C THR A 380 -0.56 -23.99 14.78
N ALA A 381 -0.78 -23.73 13.48
CA ALA A 381 -1.77 -22.76 13.00
C ALA A 381 -2.86 -23.45 12.16
N LYS A 382 -4.12 -23.12 12.43
CA LYS A 382 -5.27 -23.54 11.61
C LYS A 382 -6.18 -22.35 11.34
N SER A 383 -6.81 -22.32 10.16
CA SER A 383 -7.85 -21.33 9.85
C SER A 383 -8.98 -21.40 10.87
N VAL A 384 -9.49 -20.25 11.31
CA VAL A 384 -10.57 -20.17 12.30
C VAL A 384 -11.62 -19.15 11.89
N ARG A 385 -12.90 -19.48 12.11
CA ARG A 385 -14.00 -18.53 11.97
C ARG A 385 -14.11 -17.69 13.25
N ILE A 386 -13.99 -16.38 13.10
CA ILE A 386 -14.11 -15.42 14.21
C ILE A 386 -15.54 -14.91 14.39
N THR A 387 -15.88 -14.56 15.63
CA THR A 387 -17.17 -13.98 16.00
C THR A 387 -17.28 -12.51 15.57
N LYS A 388 -18.49 -11.93 15.64
CA LYS A 388 -18.70 -10.51 15.37
C LYS A 388 -17.93 -9.62 16.37
N ALA A 389 -17.91 -10.02 17.64
CA ALA A 389 -17.18 -9.32 18.69
C ALA A 389 -15.66 -9.36 18.46
N GLU A 390 -15.10 -10.52 18.12
CA GLU A 390 -13.67 -10.67 17.79
C GLU A 390 -13.27 -9.80 16.59
N ARG A 391 -14.12 -9.79 15.55
CA ARG A 391 -13.91 -8.96 14.37
C ARG A 391 -13.93 -7.47 14.70
N ASP A 392 -14.95 -7.01 15.44
CA ASP A 392 -15.05 -5.60 15.84
C ASP A 392 -13.85 -5.16 16.68
N THR A 393 -13.46 -5.97 17.67
CA THR A 393 -12.29 -5.70 18.51
C THR A 393 -11.01 -5.61 17.69
N ALA A 394 -10.78 -6.52 16.73
CA ALA A 394 -9.62 -6.47 15.86
C ALA A 394 -9.59 -5.21 14.98
N LEU A 395 -10.73 -4.82 14.40
CA LEU A 395 -10.85 -3.63 13.57
C LEU A 395 -10.62 -2.35 14.38
N ARG A 396 -11.23 -2.26 15.58
CA ARG A 396 -11.03 -1.13 16.49
C ARG A 396 -9.58 -1.02 16.95
N ALA A 397 -8.92 -2.14 17.23
CA ALA A 397 -7.50 -2.17 17.56
C ALA A 397 -6.66 -1.63 16.40
N ALA A 398 -6.75 -2.20 15.20
CA ALA A 398 -5.99 -1.70 14.04
C ALA A 398 -6.22 -0.21 13.78
N LYS A 399 -7.47 0.26 13.89
CA LYS A 399 -7.85 1.66 13.74
C LYS A 399 -7.27 2.57 14.83
N ALA A 400 -7.28 2.15 16.09
CA ALA A 400 -6.73 2.93 17.21
C ALA A 400 -5.24 3.22 17.02
N PHE A 401 -4.48 2.25 16.47
CA PHE A 401 -3.06 2.42 16.14
C PHE A 401 -2.83 3.11 14.79
N GLY A 402 -3.87 3.44 14.02
CA GLY A 402 -3.73 4.01 12.69
C GLY A 402 -3.06 3.06 11.67
N LEU A 403 -3.11 1.75 11.90
CA LEU A 403 -2.46 0.75 11.04
C LEU A 403 -3.39 0.31 9.91
N LYS A 404 -2.87 0.37 8.68
CA LYS A 404 -3.52 -0.12 7.45
C LYS A 404 -3.26 -1.60 7.17
N LEU A 405 -2.18 -2.14 7.70
CA LEU A 405 -1.88 -3.56 7.72
C LEU A 405 -1.54 -3.95 9.17
N ALA A 406 -2.32 -4.79 9.81
CA ALA A 406 -2.04 -5.19 11.20
C ALA A 406 -2.34 -6.67 11.41
N GLY A 407 -1.48 -7.34 12.18
CA GLY A 407 -1.83 -8.59 12.84
C GLY A 407 -2.29 -8.30 14.26
N VAL A 408 -3.55 -8.55 14.57
CA VAL A 408 -4.11 -8.37 15.92
C VAL A 408 -4.29 -9.73 16.55
N ASP A 409 -3.59 -9.95 17.66
CA ASP A 409 -3.61 -11.21 18.40
C ASP A 409 -4.61 -11.08 19.56
N LEU A 410 -5.58 -11.99 19.62
CA LEU A 410 -6.70 -11.98 20.54
C LEU A 410 -6.72 -13.23 21.42
N LEU A 411 -7.08 -13.05 22.69
CA LEU A 411 -7.44 -14.12 23.60
C LEU A 411 -8.97 -14.16 23.77
N ARG A 412 -9.53 -15.37 23.75
CA ARG A 412 -10.94 -15.58 24.12
C ARG A 412 -11.05 -15.59 25.63
N SER A 413 -11.96 -14.79 26.17
CA SER A 413 -12.33 -14.79 27.59
C SER A 413 -13.84 -14.74 27.75
N LYS A 414 -14.35 -15.12 28.93
CA LYS A 414 -15.78 -15.05 29.29
C LYS A 414 -16.38 -13.67 29.08
N ASP A 415 -15.60 -12.61 29.34
CA ASP A 415 -16.05 -11.21 29.21
C ASP A 415 -15.77 -10.63 27.81
N GLY A 416 -15.58 -11.49 26.81
CA GLY A 416 -15.33 -11.12 25.41
C GLY A 416 -13.86 -11.18 25.00
N PRO A 417 -13.54 -10.80 23.75
CA PRO A 417 -12.18 -10.88 23.23
C PRO A 417 -11.25 -9.85 23.87
N LYS A 418 -10.05 -10.27 24.25
CA LYS A 418 -8.99 -9.42 24.81
C LYS A 418 -7.83 -9.32 23.82
N VAL A 419 -7.42 -8.11 23.46
CA VAL A 419 -6.26 -7.87 22.61
C VAL A 419 -4.99 -8.11 23.39
N LEU A 420 -4.15 -9.01 22.89
CA LEU A 420 -2.85 -9.35 23.46
C LEU A 420 -1.72 -8.52 22.84
N GLU A 421 -1.73 -8.39 21.51
CA GLU A 421 -0.72 -7.66 20.75
C GLU A 421 -1.33 -7.11 19.45
N VAL A 422 -0.85 -5.94 19.02
CA VAL A 422 -1.10 -5.39 17.68
C VAL A 422 0.24 -5.26 16.98
N ASN A 423 0.46 -6.01 15.91
CA ASN A 423 1.72 -6.04 15.17
C ASN A 423 1.57 -5.31 13.83
N SER A 424 2.39 -4.27 13.64
CA SER A 424 2.44 -3.42 12.44
C SER A 424 3.20 -4.01 11.25
N SER A 425 3.91 -5.15 11.43
CA SER A 425 4.60 -5.85 10.35
C SER A 425 4.35 -7.36 10.46
N PRO A 426 3.09 -7.82 10.28
CA PRO A 426 2.74 -9.23 10.40
C PRO A 426 3.38 -10.05 9.29
N GLY A 427 3.86 -11.25 9.59
CA GLY A 427 4.34 -12.20 8.57
C GLY A 427 3.18 -12.84 7.80
N PHE A 428 3.38 -13.12 6.51
CA PHE A 428 2.34 -13.68 5.63
C PHE A 428 2.36 -15.22 5.56
N GLU A 429 3.54 -15.85 5.72
CA GLU A 429 3.74 -17.28 5.48
C GLU A 429 2.76 -18.18 6.24
N GLY A 430 2.75 -18.09 7.57
CA GLY A 430 1.90 -18.96 8.39
C GLY A 430 0.41 -18.77 8.16
N ILE A 431 -0.03 -17.54 7.86
CA ILE A 431 -1.46 -17.25 7.63
C ILE A 431 -1.91 -17.62 6.21
N GLU A 432 -1.09 -17.39 5.19
CA GLU A 432 -1.37 -17.84 3.82
C GLU A 432 -1.37 -19.37 3.73
N ALA A 433 -0.41 -20.04 4.39
CA ALA A 433 -0.36 -21.49 4.45
C ALA A 433 -1.62 -22.10 5.10
N ALA A 434 -2.06 -21.54 6.24
CA ALA A 434 -3.20 -22.06 6.98
C ALA A 434 -4.56 -21.71 6.36
N THR A 435 -4.68 -20.56 5.67
CA THR A 435 -5.97 -20.10 5.11
C THR A 435 -6.10 -20.31 3.60
N ARG A 436 -4.99 -20.59 2.90
CA ARG A 436 -4.90 -20.69 1.44
C ARG A 436 -5.37 -19.42 0.69
N LYS A 437 -5.41 -18.28 1.37
CA LYS A 437 -5.78 -16.99 0.79
C LYS A 437 -4.55 -16.23 0.31
N ASN A 438 -4.65 -15.52 -0.80
CA ASN A 438 -3.64 -14.57 -1.24
C ASN A 438 -3.86 -13.22 -0.52
N ILE A 439 -3.19 -13.07 0.61
CA ILE A 439 -3.27 -11.91 1.48
C ILE A 439 -2.53 -10.73 0.85
N VAL A 440 -1.39 -11.01 0.23
CA VAL A 440 -0.58 -9.98 -0.41
C VAL A 440 -1.34 -9.32 -1.56
N ALA A 441 -2.10 -10.08 -2.36
CA ALA A 441 -3.00 -9.52 -3.37
C ALA A 441 -4.01 -8.53 -2.76
N THR A 442 -4.59 -8.86 -1.60
CA THR A 442 -5.55 -7.97 -0.93
C THR A 442 -4.88 -6.68 -0.41
N LEU A 443 -3.60 -6.74 -0.06
CA LEU A 443 -2.80 -5.55 0.29
C LEU A 443 -2.57 -4.67 -0.94
N PHE A 444 -2.24 -5.26 -2.09
CA PHE A 444 -2.09 -4.50 -3.34
C PHE A 444 -3.42 -3.89 -3.79
N ASP A 445 -4.55 -4.61 -3.69
CA ASP A 445 -5.88 -4.04 -3.97
C ASP A 445 -6.14 -2.77 -3.14
N HIS A 446 -5.71 -2.79 -1.88
CA HIS A 446 -5.81 -1.63 -1.00
C HIS A 446 -4.92 -0.47 -1.47
N ILE A 447 -3.64 -0.75 -1.76
CA ILE A 447 -2.68 0.27 -2.22
C ILE A 447 -3.14 0.89 -3.53
N GLU A 448 -3.50 0.09 -4.52
CA GLU A 448 -4.04 0.52 -5.81
C GLU A 448 -5.27 1.39 -5.63
N THR A 449 -6.25 0.93 -4.83
CA THR A 449 -7.48 1.70 -4.57
C THR A 449 -7.20 3.06 -3.94
N LYS A 450 -6.21 3.14 -3.03
CA LYS A 450 -5.84 4.40 -2.36
C LYS A 450 -5.06 5.34 -3.28
N LEU A 451 -4.30 4.80 -4.21
CA LEU A 451 -3.47 5.55 -5.15
C LEU A 451 -4.13 5.75 -6.53
N ARG A 452 -5.40 5.35 -6.68
CA ARG A 452 -6.22 5.75 -7.82
C ARG A 452 -6.32 7.28 -7.85
N PRO A 453 -6.22 7.91 -9.04
CA PRO A 453 -6.47 9.33 -9.18
C PRO A 453 -7.84 9.69 -8.59
N ALA A 454 -7.90 10.71 -7.74
CA ALA A 454 -9.17 11.18 -7.19
C ALA A 454 -10.03 11.75 -8.34
N PRO A 455 -11.33 11.39 -8.43
CA PRO A 455 -12.22 12.03 -9.39
C PRO A 455 -12.33 13.52 -9.07
N MET A 456 -12.31 14.37 -10.10
CA MET A 456 -12.44 15.82 -9.91
C MET A 456 -13.74 16.19 -9.20
N ARG A 457 -13.67 17.16 -8.27
CA ARG A 457 -14.87 17.80 -7.73
C ARG A 457 -15.51 18.68 -8.81
N LYS A 458 -16.80 18.51 -9.09
CA LYS A 458 -17.56 19.50 -9.88
C LYS A 458 -17.37 20.87 -9.24
N ARG A 459 -16.97 21.90 -10.01
CA ARG A 459 -17.04 23.29 -9.53
C ARG A 459 -18.47 23.51 -9.04
N SER A 460 -18.64 24.01 -7.81
CA SER A 460 -19.91 24.64 -7.48
C SER A 460 -20.10 25.75 -8.51
N LYS A 461 -21.23 25.79 -9.21
CA LYS A 461 -21.60 26.99 -9.95
C LYS A 461 -21.47 28.14 -8.96
N GLY A 462 -20.57 29.08 -9.24
CA GLY A 462 -20.38 30.26 -8.39
C GLY A 462 -21.74 30.91 -8.18
N ARG A 463 -22.04 31.24 -6.93
CA ARG A 463 -23.01 32.29 -6.63
C ARG A 463 -22.40 33.63 -6.97
#